data_AF-A0A9E0XHX3-F1
#
_entry.id   AF-A0A9E0XHX3-F1
#
_cell.length_a   1.000
_cell.length_b   1.000
_cell.length_c   1.000
_cell.angle_alpha   90.00
_cell.angle_beta   90.00
_cell.angle_gamma   90.00
#
_symmetry.space_group_name_H-M   'P 1'
#
loop_
_entity.id
_entity.type
_entity.pdbx_description
1 polymer ?
#
loop_
_entity_poly.entity_id
_entity_poly.type
_entity_poly.pdbx_seq_one_letter_code
_entity_poly.pdbx_strand_id
1 'polypeptide(L)'
;CSFTPENIREHKDQIPACAFALFSNDQLTGVQLSTLTEQQNSALFFGLDETEMMQRLGLFPLQDVVDAIHLGNLTGSVLRLLGKQYVEKIQLSKIAPQTVENWFRHDYNHEEQRFADRKQFAYFDPDEVGKAATAGVLTSRYQVRLCTGEQLKKIELSQIPKERLASWFSKSYTNDAEEHELIDRELFANFDPGEVIKAIRLQLLTTKYQMQLLSESQRSALPLALRPKKELVKMGKQDLLQFQFEEVKEALEEKVIAIHQMPIEHLKAFDFSKVDIDVIKTVFPSTAIEDIRFKHTLHKPRMFEMVNGKVTIDEPGGYYCEYTDEQLLVMSEQQREANEALLKEFDPEQQEVIRQRLSGDDLRV
;
A
#
# COMPACT_ATOMS: atom_id res chain seq x y z
N CYS A 1 -6.49 -26.76 -56.44
CA CYS A 1 -5.10 -26.68 -55.98
C CYS A 1 -5.04 -27.20 -54.56
N SER A 2 -4.31 -28.29 -54.28
CA SER A 2 -4.05 -28.72 -52.91
C SER A 2 -2.88 -27.88 -52.37
N PHE A 3 -3.12 -27.09 -51.34
CA PHE A 3 -2.04 -26.41 -50.63
C PHE A 3 -1.14 -27.47 -49.97
N THR A 4 0.14 -27.48 -50.33
CA THR A 4 1.16 -28.25 -49.60
C THR A 4 1.72 -27.41 -48.45
N PRO A 5 2.38 -28.02 -47.44
CA PRO A 5 3.01 -27.25 -46.37
C PRO A 5 3.98 -26.18 -46.87
N GLU A 6 4.76 -26.49 -47.93
CA GLU A 6 5.69 -25.53 -48.53
C GLU A 6 4.96 -24.33 -49.14
N ASN A 7 3.86 -24.59 -49.87
CA ASN A 7 3.06 -23.52 -50.47
C ASN A 7 2.46 -22.60 -49.41
N ILE A 8 2.05 -23.14 -48.26
CA ILE A 8 1.54 -22.33 -47.16
C ILE A 8 2.67 -21.49 -46.56
N ARG A 9 3.85 -22.06 -46.32
CA ARG A 9 5.00 -21.32 -45.79
C ARG A 9 5.45 -20.16 -46.69
N GLU A 10 5.61 -20.42 -47.99
CA GLU A 10 6.13 -19.45 -48.95
C GLU A 10 5.13 -18.34 -49.28
N HIS A 11 3.83 -18.62 -49.22
CA HIS A 11 2.79 -17.70 -49.68
C HIS A 11 1.80 -17.28 -48.59
N LYS A 12 2.09 -17.53 -47.30
CA LYS A 12 1.20 -17.20 -46.17
C LYS A 12 0.65 -15.77 -46.20
N ASP A 13 1.45 -14.79 -46.62
CA ASP A 13 1.06 -13.38 -46.66
C ASP A 13 0.02 -13.08 -47.77
N GLN A 14 -0.12 -13.97 -48.74
CA GLN A 14 -1.09 -13.90 -49.83
C GLN A 14 -2.36 -14.73 -49.55
N ILE A 15 -2.32 -15.59 -48.52
CA ILE A 15 -3.44 -16.45 -48.15
C ILE A 15 -4.37 -15.67 -47.22
N PRO A 16 -5.67 -15.51 -47.58
CA PRO A 16 -6.65 -14.87 -46.70
C PRO A 16 -6.74 -15.59 -45.34
N ALA A 17 -6.83 -14.83 -44.25
CA ALA A 17 -6.87 -15.40 -42.89
C ALA A 17 -7.92 -16.50 -42.73
N CYS A 18 -9.13 -16.32 -43.28
CA CYS A 18 -10.20 -17.31 -43.20
C CYS A 18 -9.86 -18.67 -43.81
N ALA A 19 -8.93 -18.73 -44.78
CA ALA A 19 -8.52 -19.99 -45.40
C ALA A 19 -7.72 -20.88 -44.42
N PHE A 20 -7.09 -20.29 -43.39
CA PHE A 20 -6.34 -21.05 -42.39
C PHE A 20 -7.23 -21.96 -41.52
N ALA A 21 -8.52 -21.64 -41.40
CA ALA A 21 -9.50 -22.52 -40.74
C ALA A 21 -9.73 -23.83 -41.50
N LEU A 22 -9.42 -23.88 -42.81
CA LEU A 22 -9.70 -25.03 -43.68
C LEU A 22 -8.50 -25.97 -43.83
N PHE A 23 -7.31 -25.60 -43.34
CA PHE A 23 -6.13 -26.44 -43.46
C PHE A 23 -6.15 -27.61 -42.48
N SER A 24 -5.79 -28.79 -42.96
CA SER A 24 -5.58 -29.97 -42.12
C SER A 24 -4.28 -29.86 -41.34
N ASN A 25 -4.14 -30.66 -40.27
CA ASN A 25 -2.92 -30.69 -39.46
C ASN A 25 -1.68 -31.06 -40.30
N ASP A 26 -1.82 -31.99 -41.25
CA ASP A 26 -0.72 -32.38 -42.14
C ASP A 26 -0.25 -31.20 -43.02
N GLN A 27 -1.19 -30.38 -43.51
CA GLN A 27 -0.88 -29.20 -44.31
C GLN A 27 -0.18 -28.09 -43.51
N LEU A 28 -0.38 -28.05 -42.19
CA LEU A 28 0.22 -27.06 -41.30
C LEU A 28 1.63 -27.44 -40.82
N THR A 29 2.13 -28.62 -41.19
CA THR A 29 3.44 -29.11 -40.76
C THR A 29 4.57 -28.14 -41.11
N GLY A 30 5.26 -27.64 -40.10
CA GLY A 30 6.40 -26.72 -40.25
C GLY A 30 6.02 -25.27 -40.55
N VAL A 31 4.73 -24.91 -40.53
CA VAL A 31 4.28 -23.52 -40.42
C VAL A 31 4.64 -22.99 -39.03
N GLN A 32 5.01 -21.72 -38.93
CA GLN A 32 5.39 -21.06 -37.68
C GLN A 32 4.34 -20.02 -37.26
N LEU A 33 3.73 -20.19 -36.10
CA LEU A 33 2.72 -19.28 -35.53
C LEU A 33 3.28 -17.87 -35.36
N SER A 34 4.55 -17.75 -34.96
CA SER A 34 5.20 -16.45 -34.74
C SER A 34 5.27 -15.61 -36.01
N THR A 35 5.23 -16.26 -37.17
CA THR A 35 5.34 -15.61 -38.49
C THR A 35 4.00 -15.33 -39.15
N LEU A 36 2.90 -15.78 -38.53
CA LEU A 36 1.54 -15.52 -38.97
C LEU A 36 0.98 -14.30 -38.24
N THR A 37 0.03 -13.61 -38.86
CA THR A 37 -0.70 -12.53 -38.21
C THR A 37 -1.67 -13.06 -37.15
N GLU A 38 -2.10 -12.21 -36.21
CA GLU A 38 -3.12 -12.55 -35.21
C GLU A 38 -4.39 -13.14 -35.83
N GLN A 39 -4.85 -12.60 -36.97
CA GLN A 39 -6.06 -13.07 -37.65
C GLN A 39 -5.88 -14.46 -38.26
N GLN A 40 -4.71 -14.74 -38.83
CA GLN A 40 -4.40 -16.06 -39.39
C GLN A 40 -4.30 -17.10 -38.28
N ASN A 41 -3.61 -16.78 -37.17
CA ASN A 41 -3.55 -17.66 -36.01
C ASN A 41 -4.93 -17.87 -35.38
N SER A 42 -5.75 -16.82 -35.24
CA SER A 42 -7.12 -16.96 -34.76
C SER A 42 -7.94 -17.90 -35.64
N ALA A 43 -7.78 -17.81 -36.97
CA ALA A 43 -8.46 -18.70 -37.91
C ALA A 43 -7.97 -20.14 -37.82
N LEU A 44 -6.69 -20.40 -37.50
CA LEU A 44 -6.17 -21.77 -37.31
C LEU A 44 -6.91 -22.55 -36.23
N PHE A 45 -7.39 -21.86 -35.20
CA PHE A 45 -8.10 -22.48 -34.07
C PHE A 45 -9.62 -22.26 -34.14
N PHE A 46 -10.13 -21.58 -35.16
CA PHE A 46 -11.55 -21.27 -35.28
C PHE A 46 -12.38 -22.53 -35.52
N GLY A 47 -13.43 -22.71 -34.70
CA GLY A 47 -14.37 -23.82 -34.83
C GLY A 47 -13.85 -25.17 -34.33
N LEU A 48 -12.64 -25.22 -33.78
CA LEU A 48 -12.08 -26.41 -33.16
C LEU A 48 -12.55 -26.54 -31.71
N ASP A 49 -12.77 -27.77 -31.24
CA ASP A 49 -12.97 -28.03 -29.81
C ASP A 49 -11.64 -28.02 -29.03
N GLU A 50 -11.70 -28.09 -27.69
CA GLU A 50 -10.48 -28.06 -26.85
C GLU A 50 -9.48 -29.17 -27.17
N THR A 51 -9.97 -30.36 -27.51
CA THR A 51 -9.10 -31.50 -27.84
C THR A 51 -8.40 -31.26 -29.17
N GLU A 52 -9.14 -30.80 -30.18
CA GLU A 52 -8.61 -30.46 -31.50
C GLU A 52 -7.64 -29.27 -31.43
N MET A 53 -7.95 -28.24 -30.65
CA MET A 53 -7.06 -27.10 -30.42
C MET A 53 -5.75 -27.55 -29.77
N MET A 54 -5.79 -28.42 -28.76
CA MET A 54 -4.57 -28.95 -28.12
C MET A 54 -3.74 -29.78 -29.11
N GLN A 55 -4.38 -30.65 -29.91
CA GLN A 55 -3.68 -31.42 -30.94
C GLN A 55 -3.01 -30.50 -31.96
N ARG A 56 -3.72 -29.47 -32.43
CA ARG A 56 -3.19 -28.49 -33.38
C ARG A 56 -2.06 -27.68 -32.79
N LEU A 57 -2.19 -27.22 -31.54
CA LEU A 57 -1.13 -26.52 -30.84
C LEU A 57 0.15 -27.38 -30.73
N GLY A 58 -0.02 -28.69 -30.52
CA GLY A 58 1.07 -29.66 -30.44
C GLY A 58 1.87 -29.86 -31.74
N LEU A 59 1.41 -29.32 -32.88
CA LEU A 59 2.16 -29.33 -34.15
C LEU A 59 3.30 -28.30 -34.15
N PHE A 60 3.18 -27.26 -33.33
CA PHE A 60 4.09 -26.12 -33.35
C PHE A 60 5.19 -26.28 -32.31
N PRO A 61 6.46 -25.97 -32.65
CA PRO A 61 7.54 -25.99 -31.68
C PRO A 61 7.25 -25.07 -30.50
N LEU A 62 7.60 -25.51 -29.29
CA LEU A 62 7.33 -24.76 -28.07
C LEU A 62 7.78 -23.28 -28.16
N GLN A 63 9.00 -23.05 -28.64
CA GLN A 63 9.55 -21.69 -28.74
C GLN A 63 8.75 -20.82 -29.72
N ASP A 64 8.28 -21.38 -30.83
CA ASP A 64 7.46 -20.66 -31.80
C ASP A 64 6.11 -20.24 -31.22
N VAL A 65 5.49 -21.09 -30.39
CA VAL A 65 4.28 -20.73 -29.63
C VAL A 65 4.56 -19.57 -28.68
N VAL A 66 5.66 -19.63 -27.93
CA VAL A 66 6.05 -18.56 -26.98
C VAL A 66 6.32 -17.24 -27.72
N ASP A 67 7.07 -17.30 -28.81
CA ASP A 67 7.39 -16.12 -29.63
C ASP A 67 6.12 -15.52 -30.24
N ALA A 68 5.17 -16.34 -30.70
CA ALA A 68 3.87 -15.87 -31.21
C ALA A 68 3.06 -15.11 -30.15
N ILE A 69 3.10 -15.56 -28.89
CA ILE A 69 2.43 -14.87 -27.78
C ILE A 69 3.11 -13.52 -27.49
N HIS A 70 4.45 -13.49 -27.45
CA HIS A 70 5.20 -12.25 -27.22
C HIS A 70 5.00 -11.23 -28.34
N LEU A 71 4.84 -11.68 -29.58
CA LEU A 71 4.54 -10.83 -30.73
C LEU A 71 3.07 -10.38 -30.77
N GLY A 72 2.20 -10.93 -29.91
CA GLY A 72 0.75 -10.67 -29.96
C GLY A 72 0.04 -11.36 -31.12
N ASN A 73 0.72 -12.29 -31.80
CA ASN A 73 0.15 -13.06 -32.91
C ASN A 73 -0.71 -14.23 -32.41
N LEU A 74 -0.57 -14.67 -31.16
CA LEU A 74 -1.41 -15.70 -30.56
C LEU A 74 -2.15 -15.13 -29.33
N THR A 75 -3.48 -15.07 -29.42
CA THR A 75 -4.36 -14.46 -28.41
C THR A 75 -5.62 -15.30 -28.17
N GLY A 76 -6.44 -14.92 -27.19
CA GLY A 76 -7.79 -15.50 -26.99
C GLY A 76 -7.80 -16.86 -26.28
N SER A 77 -8.81 -17.68 -26.61
CA SER A 77 -9.12 -18.93 -25.90
C SER A 77 -7.99 -19.97 -25.93
N VAL A 78 -7.17 -19.98 -26.98
CA VAL A 78 -6.05 -20.91 -27.11
C VAL A 78 -5.03 -20.76 -25.99
N LEU A 79 -4.89 -19.55 -25.42
CA LEU A 79 -3.99 -19.28 -24.31
C LEU A 79 -4.39 -20.05 -23.05
N ARG A 80 -5.68 -20.35 -22.86
CA ARG A 80 -6.20 -21.14 -21.73
C ARG A 80 -5.78 -22.61 -21.78
N LEU A 81 -5.38 -23.10 -22.95
CA LEU A 81 -4.94 -24.48 -23.16
C LEU A 81 -3.43 -24.66 -22.91
N LEU A 82 -2.70 -23.57 -22.64
CA LEU A 82 -1.26 -23.63 -22.43
C LEU A 82 -0.92 -24.34 -21.11
N GLY A 83 -0.28 -25.50 -21.24
CA GLY A 83 0.30 -26.21 -20.11
C GLY A 83 1.53 -25.50 -19.53
N LYS A 84 1.95 -25.97 -18.34
CA LYS A 84 3.11 -25.49 -17.58
C LYS A 84 4.36 -25.20 -18.44
N GLN A 85 4.70 -26.13 -19.34
CA GLN A 85 5.90 -26.04 -20.19
C GLN A 85 5.96 -24.79 -21.08
N TYR A 86 4.81 -24.23 -21.46
CA TYR A 86 4.72 -22.99 -22.24
C TYR A 86 4.78 -21.78 -21.30
N VAL A 87 3.93 -21.79 -20.27
CA VAL A 87 3.74 -20.65 -19.36
C VAL A 87 5.02 -20.28 -18.61
N GLU A 88 5.81 -21.27 -18.17
CA GLU A 88 7.10 -21.02 -17.49
C GLU A 88 8.13 -20.29 -18.37
N LYS A 89 8.00 -20.38 -19.70
CA LYS A 89 8.92 -19.74 -20.66
C LYS A 89 8.42 -18.38 -21.13
N ILE A 90 7.19 -18.02 -20.80
CA ILE A 90 6.60 -16.75 -21.19
C ILE A 90 7.13 -15.65 -20.26
N GLN A 91 7.85 -14.70 -20.84
CA GLN A 91 8.17 -13.41 -20.22
C GLN A 91 6.92 -12.53 -20.16
N LEU A 92 6.15 -12.66 -19.09
CA LEU A 92 4.87 -11.96 -18.90
C LEU A 92 5.02 -10.43 -19.04
N SER A 93 6.18 -9.90 -18.62
CA SER A 93 6.53 -8.49 -18.71
C SER A 93 6.60 -7.92 -20.12
N LYS A 94 6.72 -8.77 -21.15
CA LYS A 94 6.79 -8.38 -22.57
C LYS A 94 5.46 -8.50 -23.31
N ILE A 95 4.43 -9.02 -22.66
CA ILE A 95 3.11 -9.19 -23.28
C ILE A 95 2.34 -7.89 -23.18
N ALA A 96 1.56 -7.56 -24.22
CA ALA A 96 0.65 -6.43 -24.18
C ALA A 96 -0.39 -6.58 -23.05
N PRO A 97 -0.69 -5.54 -22.25
CA PRO A 97 -1.65 -5.63 -21.15
C PRO A 97 -3.02 -6.16 -21.57
N GLN A 98 -3.49 -5.79 -22.77
CA GLN A 98 -4.78 -6.24 -23.31
C GLN A 98 -4.82 -7.75 -23.54
N THR A 99 -3.70 -8.36 -23.93
CA THR A 99 -3.61 -9.82 -24.12
C THR A 99 -3.75 -10.53 -22.78
N VAL A 100 -3.12 -10.01 -21.71
CA VAL A 100 -3.24 -10.56 -20.35
C VAL A 100 -4.65 -10.34 -19.79
N GLU A 101 -5.28 -9.21 -20.06
CA GLU A 101 -6.67 -8.93 -19.66
C GLU A 101 -7.66 -9.86 -20.36
N ASN A 102 -7.45 -10.16 -21.64
CA ASN A 102 -8.29 -11.11 -22.38
C ASN A 102 -8.05 -12.56 -21.93
N TRP A 103 -6.79 -12.91 -21.61
CA TRP A 103 -6.43 -14.25 -21.13
C TRP A 103 -7.04 -14.50 -19.75
N PHE A 104 -6.76 -13.63 -18.79
CA PHE A 104 -7.22 -13.71 -17.40
C PHE A 104 -8.31 -12.68 -17.14
N ARG A 105 -9.43 -12.81 -17.86
CA ARG A 105 -10.58 -11.93 -17.71
C ARG A 105 -11.45 -12.40 -16.55
N HIS A 106 -11.79 -11.49 -15.65
CA HIS A 106 -12.73 -11.80 -14.58
C HIS A 106 -14.12 -12.08 -15.17
N ASP A 107 -14.56 -13.34 -15.12
CA ASP A 107 -15.94 -13.73 -15.39
C ASP A 107 -16.63 -14.12 -14.07
N TYR A 108 -17.66 -13.37 -13.68
CA TYR A 108 -18.30 -13.48 -12.36
C TYR A 108 -19.02 -14.81 -12.14
N ASN A 109 -19.36 -15.53 -13.22
CA ASN A 109 -20.29 -16.67 -13.15
C ASN A 109 -19.62 -18.04 -13.24
N HIS A 110 -18.28 -18.13 -13.27
CA HIS A 110 -17.58 -19.39 -13.55
C HIS A 110 -16.48 -19.69 -12.51
N GLU A 111 -16.87 -20.33 -11.41
CA GLU A 111 -15.95 -20.72 -10.34
C GLU A 111 -14.84 -21.68 -10.82
N GLU A 112 -15.19 -22.64 -11.68
CA GLU A 112 -14.23 -23.56 -12.32
C GLU A 112 -13.16 -22.81 -13.13
N GLN A 113 -13.55 -21.75 -13.83
CA GLN A 113 -12.61 -20.90 -14.58
C GLN A 113 -11.62 -20.22 -13.64
N ARG A 114 -12.08 -19.72 -12.47
CA ARG A 114 -11.18 -19.08 -11.50
C ARG A 114 -10.12 -20.05 -10.96
N PHE A 115 -10.50 -21.31 -10.74
CA PHE A 115 -9.55 -22.33 -10.32
C PHE A 115 -8.53 -22.66 -11.41
N ALA A 116 -8.99 -22.81 -12.66
CA ALA A 116 -8.12 -23.04 -13.82
C ALA A 116 -7.14 -21.88 -14.03
N ASP A 117 -7.63 -20.63 -14.00
CA ASP A 117 -6.83 -19.42 -14.17
C ASP A 117 -5.76 -19.33 -13.07
N ARG A 118 -6.12 -19.59 -11.81
CA ARG A 118 -5.17 -19.55 -10.70
C ARG A 118 -4.07 -20.61 -10.86
N LYS A 119 -4.44 -21.82 -11.28
CA LYS A 119 -3.49 -22.90 -11.54
C LYS A 119 -2.54 -22.55 -12.68
N GLN A 120 -3.05 -21.96 -13.76
CA GLN A 120 -2.24 -21.58 -14.91
C GLN A 120 -1.32 -20.39 -14.57
N PHE A 121 -1.83 -19.36 -13.90
CA PHE A 121 -1.06 -18.18 -13.51
C PHE A 121 0.09 -18.52 -12.56
N ALA A 122 -0.09 -19.53 -11.70
CA ALA A 122 0.96 -20.04 -10.82
C ALA A 122 2.16 -20.65 -11.56
N TYR A 123 2.06 -20.93 -12.87
CA TYR A 123 3.19 -21.38 -13.68
C TYR A 123 4.08 -20.24 -14.17
N PHE A 124 3.68 -18.98 -14.08
CA PHE A 124 4.57 -17.87 -14.42
C PHE A 124 5.72 -17.77 -13.41
N ASP A 125 6.92 -17.53 -13.93
CA ASP A 125 8.09 -17.25 -13.10
C ASP A 125 7.84 -16.04 -12.17
N PRO A 126 8.11 -16.16 -10.85
CA PRO A 126 7.87 -15.07 -9.91
C PRO A 126 8.57 -13.76 -10.25
N ASP A 127 9.80 -13.80 -10.76
CA ASP A 127 10.53 -12.58 -11.13
C ASP A 127 9.90 -11.91 -12.35
N GLU A 128 9.41 -12.69 -13.32
CA GLU A 128 8.65 -12.16 -14.46
C GLU A 128 7.30 -11.56 -14.04
N VAL A 129 6.61 -12.12 -13.03
CA VAL A 129 5.38 -11.50 -12.48
C VAL A 129 5.70 -10.16 -11.82
N GLY A 130 6.78 -10.07 -11.05
CA GLY A 130 7.26 -8.82 -10.46
C GLY A 130 7.57 -7.73 -11.52
N LYS A 131 8.27 -8.12 -12.59
CA LYS A 131 8.54 -7.23 -13.74
C LYS A 131 7.26 -6.82 -14.46
N ALA A 132 6.32 -7.74 -14.66
CA ALA A 132 5.04 -7.47 -15.33
C ALA A 132 4.18 -6.48 -14.53
N ALA A 133 4.18 -6.58 -13.21
CA ALA A 133 3.51 -5.62 -12.32
C ALA A 133 4.09 -4.20 -12.49
N THR A 134 5.42 -4.09 -12.47
CA THR A 134 6.15 -2.82 -12.65
C THR A 134 5.94 -2.21 -14.04
N ALA A 135 6.00 -3.04 -15.08
CA ALA A 135 5.74 -2.63 -16.47
C ALA A 135 4.26 -2.26 -16.73
N GLY A 136 3.35 -2.52 -15.77
CA GLY A 136 1.93 -2.23 -15.90
C GLY A 136 1.16 -3.18 -16.80
N VAL A 137 1.69 -4.39 -16.98
CA VAL A 137 1.00 -5.49 -17.67
C VAL A 137 -0.13 -6.05 -16.79
N LEU A 138 0.07 -6.13 -15.47
CA LEU A 138 -1.00 -6.45 -14.53
C LEU A 138 -1.84 -5.19 -14.29
N THR A 139 -3.07 -5.19 -14.78
CA THR A 139 -3.95 -4.01 -14.79
C THR A 139 -5.13 -4.14 -13.83
N SER A 140 -5.58 -5.37 -13.57
CA SER A 140 -6.81 -5.61 -12.80
C SER A 140 -6.54 -6.25 -11.43
N ARG A 141 -7.46 -5.98 -10.48
CA ARG A 141 -7.48 -6.65 -9.18
C ARG A 141 -7.58 -8.17 -9.30
N TYR A 142 -8.24 -8.66 -10.35
CA TYR A 142 -8.37 -10.09 -10.58
C TYR A 142 -7.02 -10.75 -10.84
N GLN A 143 -6.19 -10.18 -11.72
CA GLN A 143 -4.85 -10.71 -12.01
C GLN A 143 -3.98 -10.78 -10.74
N VAL A 144 -4.03 -9.76 -9.89
CA VAL A 144 -3.32 -9.75 -8.60
C VAL A 144 -3.83 -10.86 -7.67
N ARG A 145 -5.14 -11.15 -7.68
CA ARG A 145 -5.73 -12.26 -6.91
C ARG A 145 -5.32 -13.64 -7.41
N LEU A 146 -4.87 -13.77 -8.65
CA LEU A 146 -4.35 -15.02 -9.19
C LEU A 146 -2.91 -15.32 -8.75
N CYS A 147 -2.17 -14.29 -8.32
CA CYS A 147 -0.79 -14.45 -7.89
C CYS A 147 -0.67 -15.36 -6.66
N THR A 148 0.38 -16.18 -6.66
CA THR A 148 0.82 -16.94 -5.49
C THR A 148 1.55 -16.03 -4.50
N GLY A 149 1.72 -16.48 -3.25
CA GLY A 149 2.49 -15.72 -2.26
C GLY A 149 3.92 -15.42 -2.69
N GLU A 150 4.61 -16.38 -3.33
CA GLU A 150 5.97 -16.17 -3.86
C GLU A 150 6.00 -15.15 -5.00
N GLN A 151 4.98 -15.12 -5.87
CA GLN A 151 4.86 -14.10 -6.91
C GLN A 151 4.58 -12.71 -6.31
N LEU A 152 3.73 -12.61 -5.28
CA LEU A 152 3.43 -11.34 -4.61
C LEU A 152 4.67 -10.73 -3.92
N LYS A 153 5.55 -11.56 -3.34
CA LYS A 153 6.83 -11.09 -2.75
C LYS A 153 7.76 -10.42 -3.76
N LYS A 154 7.64 -10.76 -5.05
CA LYS A 154 8.48 -10.19 -6.13
C LYS A 154 7.94 -8.88 -6.69
N ILE A 155 6.76 -8.45 -6.28
CA ILE A 155 6.16 -7.19 -6.73
C ILE A 155 6.73 -6.03 -5.90
N GLU A 156 7.47 -5.15 -6.56
CA GLU A 156 7.98 -3.91 -5.97
C GLU A 156 6.89 -2.84 -5.90
N LEU A 157 6.12 -2.80 -4.80
CA LEU A 157 5.04 -1.84 -4.61
C LEU A 157 5.49 -0.38 -4.77
N SER A 158 6.76 -0.08 -4.46
CA SER A 158 7.33 1.26 -4.64
C SER A 158 7.47 1.71 -6.09
N GLN A 159 7.41 0.80 -7.06
CA GLN A 159 7.49 1.09 -8.50
C GLN A 159 6.12 1.14 -9.17
N ILE A 160 5.03 0.89 -8.44
CA ILE A 160 3.69 0.85 -9.00
C ILE A 160 2.98 2.19 -8.80
N PRO A 161 2.36 2.78 -9.84
CA PRO A 161 1.60 4.01 -9.72
C PRO A 161 0.49 3.92 -8.66
N LYS A 162 0.30 5.02 -7.93
CA LYS A 162 -0.68 5.14 -6.84
C LYS A 162 -2.09 4.73 -7.27
N GLU A 163 -2.52 5.17 -8.46
CA GLU A 163 -3.85 4.91 -9.00
C GLU A 163 -4.08 3.42 -9.24
N ARG A 164 -3.02 2.69 -9.63
CA ARG A 164 -3.07 1.24 -9.85
C ARG A 164 -3.10 0.47 -8.53
N LEU A 165 -2.30 0.86 -7.55
CA LEU A 165 -2.39 0.26 -6.21
C LEU A 165 -3.77 0.50 -5.57
N ALA A 166 -4.37 1.66 -5.81
CA ALA A 166 -5.72 1.97 -5.35
C ALA A 166 -6.78 1.10 -6.05
N SER A 167 -6.61 0.79 -7.35
CA SER A 167 -7.54 -0.08 -8.08
C SER A 167 -7.43 -1.55 -7.63
N TRP A 168 -6.21 -2.02 -7.36
CA TRP A 168 -5.94 -3.38 -6.87
C TRP A 168 -6.56 -3.62 -5.49
N PHE A 169 -6.49 -2.64 -4.59
CA PHE A 169 -6.99 -2.73 -3.23
C PHE A 169 -8.04 -1.67 -2.96
N SER A 170 -9.20 -1.85 -3.59
CA SER A 170 -10.38 -0.99 -3.41
C SER A 170 -11.43 -1.68 -2.54
N LYS A 171 -12.02 -0.92 -1.60
CA LYS A 171 -13.09 -1.46 -0.76
C LYS A 171 -14.29 -1.83 -1.63
N SER A 172 -14.74 -3.08 -1.55
CA SER A 172 -16.00 -3.49 -2.19
C SER A 172 -17.19 -3.03 -1.35
N TYR A 173 -18.27 -2.67 -2.04
CA TYR A 173 -19.57 -2.33 -1.44
C TYR A 173 -20.66 -3.34 -1.81
N THR A 174 -20.25 -4.52 -2.30
CA THR A 174 -21.16 -5.64 -2.62
C THR A 174 -21.55 -6.41 -1.35
N ASN A 175 -22.54 -7.29 -1.47
CA ASN A 175 -22.97 -8.17 -0.37
C ASN A 175 -21.82 -9.08 0.15
N ASP A 176 -20.80 -9.33 -0.68
CA ASP A 176 -19.64 -10.16 -0.36
C ASP A 176 -18.43 -9.32 0.10
N ALA A 177 -18.66 -8.10 0.59
CA ALA A 177 -17.59 -7.18 0.98
C ALA A 177 -16.65 -7.75 2.05
N GLU A 178 -17.16 -8.53 2.99
CA GLU A 178 -16.36 -9.16 4.05
C GLU A 178 -15.43 -10.24 3.50
N GLU A 179 -15.92 -11.10 2.60
CA GLU A 179 -15.11 -12.11 1.94
C GLU A 179 -14.01 -11.47 1.08
N HIS A 180 -14.34 -10.41 0.34
CA HIS A 180 -13.35 -9.66 -0.43
C HIS A 180 -12.28 -9.03 0.45
N GLU A 181 -12.63 -8.53 1.64
CA GLU A 181 -11.66 -7.99 2.58
C GLU A 181 -10.75 -9.08 3.15
N LEU A 182 -11.28 -10.26 3.46
CA LEU A 182 -10.48 -11.40 3.93
C LEU A 182 -9.45 -11.82 2.87
N ILE A 183 -9.88 -12.00 1.62
CA ILE A 183 -9.01 -12.35 0.49
C ILE A 183 -7.94 -11.28 0.28
N ASP A 184 -8.33 -10.00 0.29
CA ASP A 184 -7.38 -8.90 0.12
C ASP A 184 -6.35 -8.86 1.26
N ARG A 185 -6.74 -9.13 2.52
CA ARG A 185 -5.81 -9.22 3.65
C ARG A 185 -4.81 -10.34 3.46
N GLU A 186 -5.27 -11.53 3.06
CA GLU A 186 -4.39 -12.68 2.79
C GLU A 186 -3.38 -12.36 1.68
N LEU A 187 -3.81 -11.74 0.59
CA LEU A 187 -2.92 -11.33 -0.49
C LEU A 187 -1.94 -10.26 -0.03
N PHE A 188 -2.42 -9.23 0.66
CA PHE A 188 -1.59 -8.12 1.10
C PHE A 188 -0.49 -8.56 2.06
N ALA A 189 -0.78 -9.54 2.92
CA ALA A 189 0.17 -10.13 3.85
C ALA A 189 1.37 -10.81 3.17
N ASN A 190 1.24 -11.18 1.88
CA ASN A 190 2.31 -11.84 1.13
C ASN A 190 3.28 -10.86 0.43
N PHE A 191 3.01 -9.55 0.41
CA PHE A 191 4.01 -8.59 -0.08
C PHE A 191 5.21 -8.50 0.86
N ASP A 192 6.39 -8.25 0.27
CA ASP A 192 7.59 -7.98 1.03
C ASP A 192 7.36 -6.79 2.00
N PRO A 193 7.59 -6.96 3.32
CA PRO A 193 7.37 -5.88 4.28
C PRO A 193 8.18 -4.61 4.00
N GLY A 194 9.41 -4.75 3.47
CA GLY A 194 10.27 -3.62 3.11
C GLY A 194 9.66 -2.78 1.99
N GLU A 195 9.14 -3.43 0.94
CA GLU A 195 8.45 -2.75 -0.15
C GLU A 195 7.11 -2.14 0.29
N VAL A 196 6.37 -2.77 1.20
CA VAL A 196 5.16 -2.18 1.81
C VAL A 196 5.49 -0.88 2.56
N ILE A 197 6.51 -0.90 3.41
CA ILE A 197 6.97 0.29 4.17
C ILE A 197 7.42 1.39 3.20
N LYS A 198 8.19 1.04 2.17
CA LYS A 198 8.67 1.98 1.16
C LYS A 198 7.51 2.61 0.38
N ALA A 199 6.50 1.84 -0.01
CA ALA A 199 5.30 2.34 -0.69
C ALA A 199 4.45 3.26 0.22
N ILE A 200 4.41 3.03 1.52
CA ILE A 200 3.77 3.94 2.50
C ILE A 200 4.56 5.25 2.61
N ARG A 201 5.90 5.19 2.74
CA ARG A 201 6.77 6.38 2.77
C ARG A 201 6.60 7.26 1.53
N LEU A 202 6.49 6.62 0.36
CA LEU A 202 6.28 7.29 -0.92
C LEU A 202 4.83 7.76 -1.15
N GLN A 203 3.94 7.62 -0.15
CA GLN A 203 2.53 7.99 -0.23
C GLN A 203 1.76 7.34 -1.40
N LEU A 204 2.15 6.11 -1.75
CA LEU A 204 1.48 5.28 -2.75
C LEU A 204 0.31 4.50 -2.12
N LEU A 205 0.51 4.00 -0.89
CA LEU A 205 -0.52 3.37 -0.06
C LEU A 205 -1.10 4.40 0.91
N THR A 206 -2.28 4.92 0.60
CA THR A 206 -2.83 6.11 1.31
C THR A 206 -4.26 5.94 1.78
N THR A 207 -4.99 4.96 1.27
CA THR A 207 -6.38 4.78 1.67
C THR A 207 -6.45 4.13 3.05
N LYS A 208 -7.46 4.52 3.84
CA LYS A 208 -7.76 3.85 5.11
C LYS A 208 -7.91 2.33 4.93
N TYR A 209 -8.48 1.89 3.80
CA TYR A 209 -8.65 0.47 3.50
C TYR A 209 -7.31 -0.24 3.32
N GLN A 210 -6.41 0.28 2.47
CA GLN A 210 -5.07 -0.31 2.30
C GLN A 210 -4.31 -0.43 3.62
N MET A 211 -4.37 0.61 4.47
CA MET A 211 -3.73 0.57 5.79
C MET A 211 -4.37 -0.46 6.73
N GLN A 212 -5.66 -0.79 6.56
CA GLN A 212 -6.33 -1.84 7.32
C GLN A 212 -5.91 -3.25 6.87
N LEU A 213 -5.45 -3.42 5.63
CA LEU A 213 -5.02 -4.70 5.08
C LEU A 213 -3.65 -5.17 5.62
N LEU A 214 -2.87 -4.27 6.20
CA LEU A 214 -1.55 -4.60 6.75
C LEU A 214 -1.66 -5.75 7.77
N SER A 215 -0.85 -6.78 7.55
CA SER A 215 -0.70 -7.89 8.49
C SER A 215 -0.06 -7.42 9.80
N GLU A 216 -0.18 -8.20 10.87
CA GLU A 216 0.47 -7.87 12.15
C GLU A 216 1.99 -7.71 12.00
N SER A 217 2.63 -8.58 11.21
CA SER A 217 4.06 -8.49 10.91
C SER A 217 4.43 -7.22 10.13
N GLN A 218 3.61 -6.81 9.16
CA GLN A 218 3.85 -5.57 8.40
C GLN A 218 3.63 -4.33 9.29
N ARG A 219 2.62 -4.36 10.17
CA ARG A 219 2.36 -3.27 11.12
C ARG A 219 3.44 -3.14 12.17
N SER A 220 3.96 -4.25 12.70
CA SER A 220 5.03 -4.22 13.69
C SER A 220 6.36 -3.76 13.09
N ALA A 221 6.58 -4.01 11.80
CA ALA A 221 7.73 -3.51 11.05
C ALA A 221 7.59 -2.03 10.63
N LEU A 222 6.41 -1.41 10.74
CA LEU A 222 6.25 0.01 10.43
C LEU A 222 7.01 0.88 11.43
N PRO A 223 7.86 1.80 10.94
CA PRO A 223 8.41 2.88 11.74
C PRO A 223 7.29 3.64 12.46
N LEU A 224 7.53 4.05 13.71
CA LEU A 224 6.56 4.81 14.51
C LEU A 224 5.95 6.00 13.75
N ALA A 225 6.77 6.75 13.00
CA ALA A 225 6.32 7.91 12.23
C ALA A 225 5.24 7.59 11.17
N LEU A 226 5.17 6.33 10.71
CA LEU A 226 4.23 5.88 9.69
C LEU A 226 3.02 5.14 10.26
N ARG A 227 2.97 4.93 11.58
CA ARG A 227 1.86 4.21 12.22
C ARG A 227 0.62 5.10 12.33
N PRO A 228 -0.59 4.52 12.34
CA PRO A 228 -1.82 5.28 12.56
C PRO A 228 -1.79 6.04 13.90
N LYS A 229 -2.09 7.35 13.89
CA LYS A 229 -2.15 8.19 15.11
C LYS A 229 -2.97 7.57 16.24
N LYS A 230 -4.06 6.87 15.92
CA LYS A 230 -4.93 6.22 16.92
C LYS A 230 -4.24 5.09 17.70
N GLU A 231 -3.24 4.45 17.12
CA GLU A 231 -2.43 3.42 17.78
C GLU A 231 -1.36 4.10 18.64
N LEU A 232 -0.71 5.14 18.12
CA LEU A 232 0.32 5.91 18.80
C LEU A 232 -0.19 6.66 20.06
N VAL A 233 -1.41 7.20 20.03
CA VAL A 233 -2.02 7.88 21.19
C VAL A 233 -2.24 6.90 22.36
N LYS A 234 -2.37 5.60 22.09
CA LYS A 234 -2.53 4.59 23.14
C LYS A 234 -1.20 4.12 23.72
N MET A 235 -0.08 4.43 23.08
CA MET A 235 1.23 4.04 23.57
C MET A 235 1.64 4.90 24.77
N GLY A 236 2.01 4.25 25.86
CA GLY A 236 2.61 4.90 27.01
C GLY A 236 4.14 5.01 26.86
N LYS A 237 4.77 5.66 27.85
CA LYS A 237 6.24 5.77 27.94
C LYS A 237 6.92 4.39 27.88
N GLN A 238 6.36 3.39 28.55
CA GLN A 238 6.92 2.04 28.59
C GLN A 238 6.87 1.33 27.23
N ASP A 239 5.87 1.62 26.40
CA ASP A 239 5.79 1.06 25.05
C ASP A 239 6.85 1.68 24.13
N LEU A 240 7.06 3.01 24.26
CA LEU A 240 8.03 3.74 23.45
C LEU A 240 9.50 3.42 23.80
N LEU A 241 9.77 2.89 25.00
CA LEU A 241 11.10 2.38 25.38
C LEU A 241 11.56 1.17 24.56
N GLN A 242 10.63 0.46 23.90
CA GLN A 242 10.96 -0.71 23.09
C GLN A 242 11.53 -0.33 21.71
N PHE A 243 11.46 0.95 21.35
CA PHE A 243 11.89 1.48 20.05
C PHE A 243 13.24 2.18 20.16
N GLN A 244 13.94 2.28 19.03
CA GLN A 244 15.22 3.00 18.97
C GLN A 244 14.98 4.51 19.09
N PHE A 245 15.94 5.23 19.70
CA PHE A 245 15.86 6.68 19.88
C PHE A 245 15.54 7.44 18.58
N GLU A 246 16.25 7.12 17.49
CA GLU A 246 16.04 7.81 16.20
C GLU A 246 14.62 7.62 15.65
N GLU A 247 14.00 6.45 15.88
CA GLU A 247 12.63 6.18 15.45
C GLU A 247 11.61 6.98 16.26
N VAL A 248 11.83 7.10 17.57
CA VAL A 248 10.98 7.91 18.46
C VAL A 248 11.16 9.40 18.17
N LYS A 249 12.39 9.83 17.88
CA LYS A 249 12.70 11.21 17.49
C LYS A 249 12.04 11.58 16.16
N GLU A 250 12.14 10.75 15.13
CA GLU A 250 11.45 10.96 13.85
C GLU A 250 9.93 11.09 14.06
N ALA A 251 9.33 10.20 14.88
CA ALA A 251 7.90 10.26 15.19
C ALA A 251 7.48 11.53 15.97
N LEU A 252 8.37 12.09 16.79
CA LEU A 252 8.16 13.36 17.48
C LEU A 252 8.24 14.54 16.52
N GLU A 253 9.27 14.58 15.66
CA GLU A 253 9.49 15.63 14.65
C GLU A 253 8.33 15.71 13.66
N GLU A 254 7.78 14.56 13.26
CA GLU A 254 6.58 14.43 12.42
C GLU A 254 5.25 14.70 13.19
N LYS A 255 5.32 15.06 14.47
CA LYS A 255 4.18 15.38 15.35
C LYS A 255 3.13 14.25 15.39
N VAL A 256 3.61 13.00 15.37
CA VAL A 256 2.77 11.79 15.38
C VAL A 256 2.63 11.22 16.79
N ILE A 257 3.66 11.37 17.62
CA ILE A 257 3.60 11.17 19.07
C ILE A 257 3.73 12.52 19.80
N ALA A 258 3.14 12.61 20.99
CA ALA A 258 3.27 13.78 21.84
C ALA A 258 4.45 13.62 22.81
N ILE A 259 5.12 14.72 23.12
CA ILE A 259 6.35 14.67 23.92
C ILE A 259 6.15 14.09 25.33
N HIS A 260 4.96 14.25 25.91
CA HIS A 260 4.65 13.73 27.24
C HIS A 260 4.61 12.19 27.25
N GLN A 261 4.54 11.56 26.07
CA GLN A 261 4.67 10.12 25.91
C GLN A 261 6.15 9.68 25.86
N MET A 262 7.12 10.61 25.76
CA MET A 262 8.53 10.23 25.65
C MET A 262 9.10 9.64 26.95
N PRO A 263 9.86 8.55 26.85
CA PRO A 263 10.70 8.06 27.94
C PRO A 263 11.80 9.06 28.27
N ILE A 264 12.20 9.13 29.54
CA ILE A 264 13.27 10.03 29.97
C ILE A 264 14.61 9.67 29.33
N GLU A 265 14.84 8.37 29.11
CA GLU A 265 16.01 7.80 28.46
C GLU A 265 16.18 8.33 27.03
N HIS A 266 15.08 8.46 26.29
CA HIS A 266 15.09 9.07 24.96
C HIS A 266 15.25 10.58 25.02
N LEU A 267 14.65 11.25 26.00
CA LEU A 267 14.85 12.69 26.20
C LEU A 267 16.33 13.03 26.44
N LYS A 268 17.05 12.21 27.23
CA LYS A 268 18.49 12.40 27.49
C LYS A 268 19.36 12.28 26.24
N ALA A 269 18.90 11.63 25.18
CA ALA A 269 19.64 11.51 23.93
C ALA A 269 19.45 12.71 22.97
N PHE A 270 18.55 13.66 23.29
CA PHE A 270 18.38 14.85 22.46
C PHE A 270 19.55 15.83 22.56
N ASP A 271 19.90 16.40 21.41
CA ASP A 271 20.67 17.63 21.33
C ASP A 271 19.71 18.83 21.43
N PHE A 272 19.43 19.26 22.65
CA PHE A 272 18.52 20.40 22.93
C PHE A 272 18.98 21.73 22.31
N SER A 273 20.23 21.84 21.85
CA SER A 273 20.68 23.03 21.11
C SER A 273 20.01 23.14 19.73
N LYS A 274 19.64 21.99 19.13
CA LYS A 274 19.08 21.88 17.77
C LYS A 274 17.57 21.63 17.72
N VAL A 275 16.98 21.22 18.84
CA VAL A 275 15.54 20.97 18.94
C VAL A 275 14.75 22.27 18.84
N ASP A 276 13.51 22.26 18.34
CA ASP A 276 12.64 23.44 18.30
C ASP A 276 12.26 23.91 19.72
N ILE A 277 12.12 25.21 19.96
CA ILE A 277 11.77 25.75 21.29
C ILE A 277 10.39 25.29 21.76
N ASP A 278 9.45 25.10 20.84
CA ASP A 278 8.12 24.60 21.17
C ASP A 278 8.19 23.17 21.73
N VAL A 279 9.10 22.35 21.21
CA VAL A 279 9.36 21.00 21.70
C VAL A 279 9.94 21.07 23.12
N ILE A 280 10.92 21.96 23.37
CA ILE A 280 11.49 22.13 24.73
C ILE A 280 10.43 22.61 25.73
N LYS A 281 9.60 23.60 25.38
CA LYS A 281 8.50 24.10 26.23
C LYS A 281 7.42 23.05 26.49
N THR A 282 7.33 22.03 25.65
CA THR A 282 6.42 20.91 25.89
C THR A 282 7.04 19.90 26.88
N VAL A 283 8.37 19.71 26.90
CA VAL A 283 9.08 18.90 27.92
C VAL A 283 9.08 19.60 29.28
N PHE A 284 9.34 20.91 29.25
CA PHE A 284 9.44 21.79 30.41
C PHE A 284 8.37 22.89 30.28
N PRO A 285 7.11 22.61 30.67
CA PRO A 285 6.03 23.58 30.63
C PRO A 285 6.36 24.84 31.42
N SER A 286 5.81 25.98 30.97
CA SER A 286 5.96 27.25 31.66
C SER A 286 5.49 27.17 33.11
N THR A 287 6.22 27.82 34.00
CA THR A 287 5.84 28.05 35.39
C THR A 287 5.14 29.39 35.59
N ALA A 288 4.98 30.20 34.54
CA ALA A 288 4.31 31.50 34.63
C ALA A 288 2.84 31.31 35.01
N ILE A 289 2.38 32.07 36.00
CA ILE A 289 1.00 31.99 36.50
C ILE A 289 0.01 32.31 35.38
N GLU A 290 0.34 33.28 34.53
CA GLU A 290 -0.47 33.69 33.38
C GLU A 290 -0.65 32.56 32.36
N ASP A 291 0.40 31.78 32.09
CA ASP A 291 0.36 30.67 31.15
C ASP A 291 -0.43 29.48 31.71
N ILE A 292 -0.24 29.17 33.00
CA ILE A 292 -1.04 28.17 33.71
C ILE A 292 -2.52 28.60 33.73
N ARG A 293 -2.79 29.87 34.06
CA ARG A 293 -4.13 30.45 34.04
C ARG A 293 -4.75 30.31 32.65
N PHE A 294 -4.03 30.66 31.59
CA PHE A 294 -4.50 30.55 30.22
C PHE A 294 -4.84 29.10 29.84
N LYS A 295 -3.97 28.14 30.19
CA LYS A 295 -4.19 26.70 29.95
C LYS A 295 -5.46 26.17 30.65
N HIS A 296 -5.78 26.71 31.81
CA HIS A 296 -6.95 26.34 32.61
C HIS A 296 -8.12 27.31 32.47
N THR A 297 -8.08 28.20 31.48
CA THR A 297 -9.17 29.11 31.15
C THR A 297 -10.15 28.40 30.23
N LEU A 298 -11.40 28.29 30.67
CA LEU A 298 -12.48 27.69 29.90
C LEU A 298 -13.35 28.78 29.26
N HIS A 299 -13.88 28.48 28.08
CA HIS A 299 -14.92 29.31 27.48
C HIS A 299 -16.25 28.97 28.15
N LYS A 300 -16.84 29.92 28.88
CA LYS A 300 -18.21 29.74 29.38
C LYS A 300 -19.17 29.86 28.18
N PRO A 301 -19.95 28.83 27.82
CA PRO A 301 -20.96 28.99 26.79
C PRO A 301 -21.97 30.06 27.22
N ARG A 302 -22.49 30.85 26.28
CA ARG A 302 -23.55 31.83 26.59
C ARG A 302 -24.74 31.07 27.16
N MET A 303 -25.11 31.39 28.40
CA MET A 303 -26.31 30.84 29.03
C MET A 303 -27.50 31.70 28.61
N PHE A 304 -28.50 31.04 28.04
CA PHE A 304 -29.78 31.66 27.69
C PHE A 304 -30.80 31.25 28.75
N GLU A 305 -31.35 32.22 29.47
CA GLU A 305 -32.43 31.97 30.43
C GLU A 305 -33.71 32.67 29.99
N MET A 306 -34.86 32.07 30.28
CA MET A 306 -36.15 32.71 30.07
C MET A 306 -36.60 33.42 31.35
N VAL A 307 -36.57 34.75 31.34
CA VAL A 307 -37.12 35.58 32.41
C VAL A 307 -38.35 36.30 31.88
N ASN A 308 -39.51 36.07 32.51
CA ASN A 308 -40.80 36.67 32.12
C ASN A 308 -41.17 36.47 30.63
N GLY A 309 -40.89 35.29 30.06
CA GLY A 309 -41.25 34.95 28.68
C GLY A 309 -40.38 35.60 27.60
N LYS A 310 -39.25 36.23 27.96
CA LYS A 310 -38.22 36.68 27.02
C LYS A 310 -36.92 35.91 27.27
N VAL A 311 -36.26 35.50 26.19
CA VAL A 311 -34.92 34.93 26.24
C VAL A 311 -33.94 36.07 26.53
N THR A 312 -33.31 36.04 27.69
CA THR A 312 -32.27 36.96 28.12
C THR A 312 -30.92 36.25 28.14
N ILE A 313 -29.88 36.95 27.69
CA ILE A 313 -28.48 36.49 27.81
C ILE A 313 -28.03 36.93 29.19
N ASP A 314 -27.83 35.98 30.10
CA ASP A 314 -27.60 36.29 31.51
C ASP A 314 -26.17 36.81 31.77
N GLU A 315 -25.21 36.39 30.96
CA GLU A 315 -23.84 36.94 30.94
C GLU A 315 -23.25 36.95 29.51
N PRO A 316 -22.50 38.00 29.10
CA PRO A 316 -21.65 37.90 27.92
C PRO A 316 -20.64 36.78 28.15
N GLY A 317 -20.62 35.78 27.26
CA GLY A 317 -19.68 34.67 27.34
C GLY A 317 -18.25 35.19 27.59
N GLY A 318 -17.70 34.81 28.74
CA GLY A 318 -16.40 35.26 29.22
C GLY A 318 -15.45 34.09 29.39
N TYR A 319 -14.16 34.42 29.37
CA TYR A 319 -13.08 33.52 29.77
C TYR A 319 -13.01 33.51 31.30
N TYR A 320 -13.11 32.34 31.90
CA TYR A 320 -12.91 32.20 33.35
C TYR A 320 -11.93 31.07 33.63
N CYS A 321 -11.04 31.29 34.60
CA CYS A 321 -10.18 30.26 35.14
C CYS A 321 -10.86 29.66 36.38
N GLU A 322 -10.89 28.34 36.48
CA GLU A 322 -11.51 27.63 37.61
C GLU A 322 -10.70 27.69 38.90
N TYR A 323 -9.47 28.21 38.82
CA TYR A 323 -8.50 28.22 39.91
C TYR A 323 -8.32 29.64 40.45
N THR A 324 -8.23 29.76 41.78
CA THR A 324 -7.86 31.01 42.46
C THR A 324 -6.37 31.32 42.24
N ASP A 325 -5.96 32.57 42.47
CA ASP A 325 -4.55 32.96 42.37
C ASP A 325 -3.65 32.16 43.32
N GLU A 326 -4.15 31.83 44.52
CA GLU A 326 -3.46 30.96 45.47
C GLU A 326 -3.29 29.53 44.94
N GLN A 327 -4.31 28.97 44.28
CA GLN A 327 -4.24 27.65 43.66
C GLN A 327 -3.29 27.66 42.45
N LEU A 328 -3.32 28.71 41.63
CA LEU A 328 -2.41 28.87 40.51
C LEU A 328 -0.96 29.03 40.96
N LEU A 329 -0.72 29.71 42.09
CA LEU A 329 0.61 29.81 42.71
C LEU A 329 1.12 28.42 43.13
N VAL A 330 0.28 27.63 43.82
CA VAL A 330 0.64 26.25 44.20
C VAL A 330 0.92 25.39 42.96
N MET A 331 0.13 25.52 41.90
CA MET A 331 0.36 24.80 40.64
C MET A 331 1.66 25.24 39.94
N SER A 332 1.98 26.53 39.97
CA SER A 332 3.23 27.09 39.46
C SER A 332 4.44 26.52 40.22
N GLU A 333 4.39 26.49 41.56
CA GLU A 333 5.44 25.90 42.39
C GLU A 333 5.61 24.40 42.15
N GLN A 334 4.51 23.64 42.07
CA GLN A 334 4.53 22.21 41.76
C GLN A 334 5.13 21.94 40.37
N GLN A 335 4.76 22.75 39.37
CA GLN A 335 5.32 22.64 38.02
C GLN A 335 6.82 22.96 38.01
N ARG A 336 7.25 23.97 38.79
CA ARG A 336 8.67 24.31 38.95
C ARG A 336 9.45 23.17 39.58
N GLU A 337 8.96 22.59 40.67
CA GLU A 337 9.59 21.43 41.32
C GLU A 337 9.67 20.23 40.36
N ALA A 338 8.61 19.97 39.59
CA ALA A 338 8.59 18.91 38.60
C ALA A 338 9.61 19.16 37.46
N ASN A 339 9.69 20.40 36.95
CA ASN A 339 10.67 20.79 35.94
C ASN A 339 12.10 20.65 36.47
N GLU A 340 12.38 21.06 37.71
CA GLU A 340 13.70 20.91 38.33
C GLU A 340 14.08 19.45 38.58
N ALA A 341 13.13 18.64 39.07
CA ALA A 341 13.35 17.21 39.26
C ALA A 341 13.66 16.52 37.93
N LEU A 342 12.92 16.87 36.87
CA LEU A 342 13.18 16.38 35.52
C LEU A 342 14.53 16.87 34.98
N LEU A 343 14.89 18.14 35.19
CA LEU A 343 16.14 18.72 34.71
C LEU A 343 17.37 18.03 35.35
N LYS A 344 17.26 17.58 36.60
CA LYS A 344 18.32 16.83 37.31
C LYS A 344 18.61 15.46 36.68
N GLU A 345 17.71 14.94 35.84
CA GLU A 345 17.94 13.68 35.12
C GLU A 345 18.92 13.83 33.95
N PHE A 346 19.19 15.05 33.49
CA PHE A 346 20.08 15.34 32.36
C PHE A 346 21.50 15.66 32.83
N ASP A 347 22.49 15.50 31.94
CA ASP A 347 23.86 15.88 32.26
C ASP A 347 24.02 17.41 32.39
N PRO A 348 25.07 17.91 33.08
CA PRO A 348 25.23 19.34 33.35
C PRO A 348 25.30 20.22 32.10
N GLU A 349 25.81 19.70 30.98
CA GLU A 349 25.93 20.46 29.72
C GLU A 349 24.56 20.64 29.08
N GLN A 350 23.77 19.57 29.01
CA GLN A 350 22.38 19.62 28.54
C GLN A 350 21.51 20.52 29.44
N GLN A 351 21.69 20.45 30.76
CA GLN A 351 20.97 21.32 31.69
C GLN A 351 21.20 22.80 31.38
N GLU A 352 22.45 23.18 31.11
CA GLU A 352 22.81 24.56 30.80
C GLU A 352 22.17 25.00 29.47
N VAL A 353 22.24 24.18 28.44
CA VAL A 353 21.59 24.46 27.14
C VAL A 353 20.09 24.64 27.30
N ILE A 354 19.41 23.74 28.02
CA ILE A 354 17.96 23.81 28.28
C ILE A 354 17.62 25.12 29.02
N ARG A 355 18.38 25.49 30.06
CA ARG A 355 18.16 26.74 30.80
C ARG A 355 18.35 27.98 29.94
N GLN A 356 19.38 28.01 29.10
CA GLN A 356 19.62 29.13 28.17
C GLN A 356 18.49 29.25 27.16
N ARG A 357 18.03 28.12 26.61
CA ARG A 357 16.96 28.05 25.63
C ARG A 357 15.60 28.47 26.19
N LEU A 358 15.30 28.16 27.44
CA LEU A 358 14.05 28.53 28.13
C LEU A 358 14.07 29.94 28.74
N SER A 359 15.15 30.70 28.57
CA SER A 359 15.32 31.99 29.23
C SER A 359 14.53 33.11 28.54
N GLY A 360 13.49 33.56 29.26
CA GLY A 360 12.66 34.74 29.00
C GLY A 360 11.81 35.01 30.22
N ASP A 361 10.81 34.16 30.48
CA ASP A 361 9.91 34.23 31.64
C ASP A 361 9.52 32.84 32.21
N ASP A 362 9.98 31.72 31.63
CA ASP A 362 9.43 30.38 31.90
C ASP A 362 10.10 29.60 33.05
N LEU A 363 11.19 30.12 33.66
CA LEU A 363 11.98 29.40 34.69
C LEU A 363 12.65 30.29 35.77
N ARG A 364 12.37 31.60 35.84
CA ARG A 364 13.09 32.48 36.80
C ARG A 364 12.33 32.64 38.12
N VAL A 365 13.14 32.52 39.18
CA VAL A 365 12.88 32.72 40.62
C VAL A 365 12.17 34.02 40.92
#